data_AF-A0A9X1NPV5-F1
#
_entry.id   AF-A0A9X1NPV5-F1
#
_cell.length_a   1.000
_cell.length_b   1.000
_cell.length_c   1.000
_cell.angle_alpha   90.00
_cell.angle_beta   90.00
_cell.angle_gamma   90.00
#
_symmetry.space_group_name_H-M   'P 1'
#
loop_
_entity.id
_entity.type
_entity.pdbx_description
1 polymer ?
#
loop_
_entity_poly.entity_id
_entity_poly.type
_entity_poly.pdbx_seq_one_letter_code
_entity_poly.pdbx_strand_id
1 'polypeptide(L)'
;MENQVSGAETRLGIHIPAGPHQPITLMDLAEVRKDGSDFSGSLDLWVLDRPDALLIARNPEARKHLAQNRRATVLAWNHHPGMHRERGVLHGPVLVTGALNGDGMITTAPAELVNLLMPAGRLQMQIKSTEAEGPWRSLGQDDDWFGAYQWMLTYTARSPEQQSRLLRVVPAMSTRQLEHLAQIEDQGLLDPPGSEDTRNPIKILSCTGIDDLAEQIRTGPIPAGSGFHWRDLCLVSLSDDGQHWVAIRNDHALTVTPPLPHIEDGTFAAYVMKLTHQQAADDQN
;
A
#
# COMPACT_ATOMS: atom_id res chain seq x y z
N MET A 1 -22.99 35.72 7.62
CA MET A 1 -22.11 35.03 6.65
C MET A 1 -20.99 34.39 7.44
N GLU A 2 -21.24 33.20 7.95
CA GLU A 2 -20.21 32.38 8.60
C GLU A 2 -19.31 31.82 7.49
N ASN A 3 -18.03 32.17 7.54
CA ASN A 3 -17.00 31.51 6.75
C ASN A 3 -16.91 30.07 7.24
N GLN A 4 -17.46 29.13 6.47
CA GLN A 4 -17.08 27.72 6.58
C GLN A 4 -15.59 27.64 6.23
N VAL A 5 -14.75 27.58 7.27
CA VAL A 5 -13.37 27.11 7.15
C VAL A 5 -13.50 25.61 6.88
N SER A 6 -13.56 25.24 5.61
CA SER A 6 -13.39 23.85 5.18
C SER A 6 -12.06 23.36 5.74
N GLY A 7 -12.09 22.38 6.65
CA GLY A 7 -10.91 21.62 7.04
C GLY A 7 -10.31 21.04 5.76
N ALA A 8 -9.18 21.56 5.33
CA ALA A 8 -8.52 21.08 4.14
C ALA A 8 -7.73 19.85 4.56
N GLU A 9 -8.25 18.66 4.26
CA GLU A 9 -7.53 17.39 4.46
C GLU A 9 -6.07 17.55 4.01
N THR A 10 -5.15 17.23 4.93
CA THR A 10 -3.72 17.28 4.63
C THR A 10 -3.38 16.20 3.60
N ARG A 11 -2.93 16.61 2.41
CA ARG A 11 -2.56 15.68 1.34
C ARG A 11 -1.06 15.51 1.30
N LEU A 12 -0.59 14.27 1.44
CA LEU A 12 0.85 13.98 1.49
C LEU A 12 1.37 13.45 0.16
N GLY A 13 2.54 13.91 -0.26
CA GLY A 13 3.33 13.37 -1.37
C GLY A 13 4.68 12.83 -0.90
N ILE A 14 5.27 11.93 -1.69
CA ILE A 14 6.61 11.38 -1.46
C ILE A 14 7.60 12.14 -2.33
N HIS A 15 8.50 12.89 -1.71
CA HIS A 15 9.56 13.60 -2.40
C HIS A 15 10.82 12.74 -2.51
N ILE A 16 11.21 12.42 -3.75
CA ILE A 16 12.40 11.66 -4.08
C ILE A 16 13.45 12.62 -4.64
N PRO A 17 14.45 13.05 -3.84
CA PRO A 17 15.49 13.94 -4.35
C PRO A 17 16.43 13.20 -5.33
N ALA A 18 17.00 13.96 -6.28
CA ALA A 18 17.94 13.42 -7.26
C ALA A 18 19.26 12.95 -6.64
N GLY A 19 19.68 13.58 -5.53
CA GLY A 19 20.91 13.20 -4.84
C GLY A 19 20.79 11.82 -4.19
N PRO A 20 21.71 10.87 -4.47
CA PRO A 20 21.58 9.48 -3.99
C PRO A 20 21.65 9.35 -2.46
N HIS A 21 22.29 10.31 -1.78
CA HIS A 21 22.43 10.32 -0.32
C HIS A 21 21.40 11.21 0.39
N GLN A 22 20.54 11.90 -0.37
CA GLN A 22 19.49 12.72 0.22
C GLN A 22 18.29 11.83 0.60
N PRO A 23 17.73 11.99 1.81
CA PRO A 23 16.62 11.15 2.27
C PRO A 23 15.36 11.39 1.44
N ILE A 24 14.56 10.34 1.27
CA ILE A 24 13.20 10.46 0.75
C ILE A 24 12.34 10.99 1.89
N THR A 25 11.48 11.96 1.61
CA THR A 25 10.66 12.64 2.64
C THR A 25 9.19 12.69 2.23
N LEU A 26 8.29 12.71 3.21
CA LEU A 26 6.90 13.10 2.97
C LEU A 26 6.80 14.63 2.95
N MET A 27 5.96 15.17 2.08
CA MET A 27 5.68 16.61 1.96
C MET A 27 4.18 16.84 1.91
N ASP A 28 3.73 17.94 2.51
CA ASP A 28 2.36 18.44 2.29
C ASP A 28 2.27 19.01 0.86
N LEU A 29 1.35 18.48 0.06
CA LEU A 29 1.11 18.95 -1.30
C LEU A 29 0.66 20.41 -1.35
N ALA A 30 0.04 20.92 -0.29
CA ALA A 30 -0.29 22.34 -0.17
C ALA A 30 0.95 23.22 -0.04
N GLU A 31 2.01 22.75 0.63
CA GLU A 31 3.29 23.45 0.75
C GLU A 31 4.10 23.38 -0.54
N VAL A 32 4.13 22.23 -1.21
CA VAL A 32 4.80 22.08 -2.52
C VAL A 32 4.29 23.11 -3.53
N ARG A 33 2.98 23.39 -3.52
CA ARG A 33 2.35 24.41 -4.36
C ARG A 33 2.78 25.84 -4.00
N LYS A 34 3.05 26.12 -2.73
CA LYS A 34 3.44 27.45 -2.23
C LYS A 34 4.92 27.74 -2.47
N ASP A 35 5.78 26.77 -2.21
CA ASP A 35 7.24 26.96 -2.26
C ASP A 35 7.77 27.07 -3.69
N GLY A 36 7.09 26.47 -4.67
CA GLY A 36 7.23 26.78 -6.09
C GLY A 36 8.64 26.61 -6.69
N SER A 37 9.67 26.17 -5.96
CA SER A 37 11.03 26.14 -6.48
C SER A 37 11.30 24.90 -7.32
N ASP A 38 10.86 23.73 -6.87
CA ASP A 38 11.30 22.46 -7.47
C ASP A 38 10.29 21.91 -8.48
N PHE A 39 9.01 22.24 -8.31
CA PHE A 39 7.90 21.79 -9.15
C PHE A 39 7.15 22.93 -9.86
N SER A 40 7.79 24.08 -10.10
CA SER A 40 7.23 25.15 -10.96
C SER A 40 7.50 24.93 -12.44
N GLY A 41 6.63 25.49 -13.28
CA GLY A 41 6.76 25.47 -14.74
C GLY A 41 6.09 24.27 -15.38
N SER A 42 6.59 23.84 -16.54
CA SER A 42 6.06 22.66 -17.23
C SER A 42 6.46 21.39 -16.50
N LEU A 43 5.46 20.58 -16.16
CA LEU A 43 5.60 19.31 -15.46
C LEU A 43 5.22 18.17 -16.40
N ASP A 44 5.95 17.07 -16.29
CA ASP A 44 5.55 15.78 -16.82
C ASP A 44 4.85 14.99 -15.72
N LEU A 45 3.78 14.32 -16.10
CA LEU A 45 3.01 13.41 -15.27
C LEU A 45 3.15 12.01 -15.84
N TRP A 46 3.54 11.06 -15.01
CA TRP A 46 3.62 9.64 -15.35
C TRP A 46 2.69 8.87 -14.43
N VAL A 47 1.82 8.04 -14.99
CA VAL A 47 0.88 7.22 -14.22
C VAL A 47 1.59 5.94 -13.77
N LEU A 48 1.50 5.62 -12.49
CA LEU A 48 1.91 4.34 -11.93
C LEU A 48 0.66 3.47 -11.79
N ASP A 49 0.76 2.20 -12.18
CA ASP A 49 -0.41 1.32 -12.21
C ASP A 49 -0.58 0.51 -10.91
N ARG A 50 0.47 0.33 -10.11
CA ARG A 50 0.47 -0.63 -8.97
C ARG A 50 1.37 -0.23 -7.80
N PRO A 51 0.89 0.57 -6.85
CA PRO A 51 -0.46 1.12 -6.77
C PRO A 51 -0.69 2.30 -7.72
N ASP A 52 -1.97 2.62 -7.93
CA ASP A 52 -2.40 3.81 -8.66
C ASP A 52 -1.82 5.08 -8.02
N ALA A 53 -0.87 5.68 -8.74
CA ALA A 53 -0.15 6.86 -8.30
C ALA A 53 0.26 7.74 -9.48
N LEU A 54 0.70 8.95 -9.19
CA LEU A 54 1.32 9.84 -10.17
C LEU A 54 2.75 10.14 -9.77
N LEU A 55 3.64 10.09 -10.75
CA LEU A 55 4.98 10.65 -10.67
C LEU A 55 5.00 11.99 -11.40
N ILE A 56 5.41 13.02 -10.67
CA ILE A 56 5.49 14.39 -11.14
C ILE A 56 6.95 14.80 -11.18
N ALA A 57 7.42 15.18 -12.37
CA ALA A 57 8.78 15.63 -12.60
C ALA A 57 8.77 16.88 -13.50
N ARG A 58 9.83 17.69 -13.49
CA ARG A 58 9.97 18.81 -14.46
C ARG A 58 10.03 18.29 -15.89
N ASN A 59 9.52 19.05 -16.87
CA ASN A 59 9.55 18.70 -18.29
C ASN A 59 10.98 18.45 -18.83
N PRO A 60 11.20 17.46 -19.74
CA PRO A 60 12.48 17.09 -20.34
C PRO A 60 13.30 18.23 -20.90
N GLU A 61 12.67 19.24 -21.49
CA GLU A 61 13.38 20.40 -22.05
C GLU A 61 14.10 21.21 -20.98
N ALA A 62 13.54 21.24 -19.76
CA ALA A 62 14.15 21.84 -18.58
C ALA A 62 15.15 20.91 -17.86
N ARG A 63 15.30 19.64 -18.28
CA ARG A 63 16.14 18.62 -17.60
C ARG A 63 17.61 18.63 -17.98
N LYS A 64 18.04 19.36 -19.02
CA LYS A 64 19.41 19.24 -19.58
C LYS A 64 20.53 19.48 -18.57
N HIS A 65 20.26 20.16 -17.47
CA HIS A 65 21.23 20.46 -16.40
C HIS A 65 20.94 19.73 -15.08
N LEU A 66 19.85 18.97 -15.00
CA LEU A 66 19.44 18.30 -13.78
C LEU A 66 20.13 16.93 -13.67
N ALA A 67 20.60 16.60 -12.46
CA ALA A 67 21.16 15.30 -12.16
C ALA A 67 20.12 14.19 -12.38
N GLN A 68 20.55 13.04 -12.89
CA GLN A 68 19.68 11.88 -13.04
C GLN A 68 19.16 11.41 -11.68
N ASN A 69 17.86 11.19 -11.55
CA ASN A 69 17.24 10.62 -10.37
C ASN A 69 17.07 9.11 -10.57
N ARG A 70 18.12 8.36 -10.23
CA ARG A 70 18.14 6.90 -10.41
C ARG A 70 17.05 6.20 -9.60
N ARG A 71 16.80 6.66 -8.38
CA ARG A 71 15.76 6.11 -7.49
C ARG A 71 14.37 6.25 -8.12
N ALA A 72 13.99 7.47 -8.50
CA ALA A 72 12.70 7.70 -9.15
C ALA A 72 12.60 6.96 -10.50
N THR A 73 13.70 6.90 -11.27
CA THR A 73 13.71 6.18 -12.56
C THR A 73 13.45 4.70 -12.35
N VAL A 74 14.15 4.04 -11.41
CA VAL A 74 13.94 2.61 -11.09
C VAL A 74 12.54 2.35 -10.57
N LEU A 75 12.00 3.24 -9.72
CA LEU A 75 10.62 3.15 -9.25
C LEU A 75 9.64 3.19 -10.43
N ALA A 76 9.76 4.21 -11.27
CA ALA A 76 8.88 4.43 -12.41
C ALA A 76 8.92 3.26 -13.39
N TRP A 77 10.11 2.76 -13.67
CA TRP A 77 10.35 1.56 -14.44
C TRP A 77 9.60 0.35 -13.88
N ASN A 78 9.67 0.06 -12.58
CA ASN A 78 8.96 -1.10 -12.02
C ASN A 78 7.43 -0.96 -12.00
N HIS A 79 6.90 0.26 -12.05
CA HIS A 79 5.48 0.54 -11.84
C HIS A 79 4.74 1.09 -13.06
N HIS A 80 5.46 1.44 -14.13
CA HIS A 80 4.92 1.96 -15.38
C HIS A 80 5.30 1.02 -16.53
N PRO A 81 4.38 0.15 -17.02
CA PRO A 81 4.69 -0.89 -18.00
C PRO A 81 5.25 -0.35 -19.34
N GLY A 82 4.92 0.89 -19.71
CA GLY A 82 5.47 1.55 -20.91
C GLY A 82 6.91 2.10 -20.78
N MET A 83 7.35 2.48 -19.58
CA MET A 83 8.51 3.38 -19.43
C MET A 83 9.86 2.71 -19.71
N HIS A 84 9.96 1.41 -19.41
CA HIS A 84 11.11 0.57 -19.74
C HIS A 84 11.43 0.55 -21.24
N ARG A 85 10.39 0.50 -22.06
CA ARG A 85 10.52 0.37 -23.52
C ARG A 85 11.01 1.68 -24.14
N GLU A 86 10.62 2.79 -23.55
CA GLU A 86 10.98 4.14 -24.01
C GLU A 86 12.31 4.64 -23.43
N ARG A 87 12.93 3.87 -22.52
CA ARG A 87 14.15 4.25 -21.79
C ARG A 87 14.02 5.63 -21.13
N GLY A 88 12.82 5.98 -20.69
CA GLY A 88 12.56 7.24 -20.01
C GLY A 88 13.40 7.32 -18.75
N VAL A 89 14.26 8.34 -18.64
CA VAL A 89 15.06 8.61 -17.45
C VAL A 89 14.52 9.88 -16.79
N LEU A 90 14.30 9.82 -15.49
CA LEU A 90 13.88 10.97 -14.70
C LEU A 90 15.12 11.74 -14.22
N HIS A 91 15.06 13.07 -14.31
CA HIS A 91 16.10 13.98 -13.84
C HIS A 91 15.51 14.98 -12.86
N GLY A 92 16.32 15.38 -11.89
CA GLY A 92 15.92 16.30 -10.83
C GLY A 92 15.04 15.65 -9.76
N PRO A 93 14.56 16.44 -8.79
CA PRO A 93 13.59 15.99 -7.81
C PRO A 93 12.32 15.46 -8.48
N VAL A 94 11.71 14.45 -7.86
CA VAL A 94 10.46 13.83 -8.31
C VAL A 94 9.50 13.76 -7.13
N LEU A 95 8.23 14.03 -7.38
CA LEU A 95 7.16 13.89 -6.39
C LEU A 95 6.28 12.71 -6.78
N VAL A 96 6.03 11.80 -5.85
CA VAL A 96 5.02 10.75 -5.99
C VAL A 96 3.77 11.16 -5.23
N THR A 97 2.62 11.07 -5.86
CA THR A 97 1.32 11.37 -5.25
C THR A 97 0.34 10.23 -5.50
N GLY A 98 -0.85 10.30 -4.93
CA GLY A 98 -1.93 9.41 -5.33
C GLY A 98 -2.44 9.75 -6.73
N ALA A 99 -3.37 8.92 -7.21
CA ALA A 99 -4.09 9.17 -8.44
C ALA A 99 -4.91 10.48 -8.38
N LEU A 100 -5.40 10.92 -9.53
CA LEU A 100 -6.41 11.99 -9.55
C LEU A 100 -7.75 11.44 -9.05
N ASN A 101 -8.44 12.20 -8.21
CA ASN A 101 -9.83 11.90 -7.85
C ASN A 101 -10.78 12.26 -9.00
N GLY A 102 -12.09 12.07 -8.79
CA GLY A 102 -13.13 12.39 -9.79
C GLY A 102 -13.16 13.86 -10.25
N ASP A 103 -12.59 14.77 -9.46
CA ASP A 103 -12.49 16.20 -9.76
C ASP A 103 -11.17 16.56 -10.48
N GLY A 104 -10.34 15.58 -10.81
CA GLY A 104 -9.02 15.80 -11.39
C GLY A 104 -8.00 16.33 -10.38
N MET A 105 -8.28 16.25 -9.08
CA MET A 105 -7.39 16.72 -8.02
C MET A 105 -6.46 15.60 -7.57
N ILE A 106 -5.19 15.93 -7.38
CA ILE A 106 -4.18 15.01 -6.85
C ILE A 106 -4.57 14.60 -5.41
N THR A 107 -4.46 13.30 -5.14
CA THR A 107 -4.69 12.69 -3.82
C THR A 107 -3.39 12.35 -3.10
N THR A 108 -3.50 11.94 -1.84
CA THR A 108 -2.37 11.49 -1.00
C THR A 108 -1.67 10.27 -1.62
N ALA A 109 -0.34 10.22 -1.51
CA ALA A 109 0.46 9.09 -1.95
C ALA A 109 -0.04 7.76 -1.37
N PRO A 110 -0.11 6.67 -2.16
CA PRO A 110 -0.60 5.39 -1.66
C PRO A 110 0.26 4.89 -0.52
N ALA A 111 -0.39 4.42 0.54
CA ALA A 111 0.29 3.97 1.74
C ALA A 111 1.26 2.81 1.47
N GLU A 112 1.03 2.00 0.42
CA GLU A 112 1.96 0.97 -0.02
C GLU A 112 3.32 1.54 -0.46
N LEU A 113 3.32 2.63 -1.24
CA LEU A 113 4.54 3.30 -1.67
C LEU A 113 5.18 4.06 -0.51
N VAL A 114 4.40 4.64 0.39
CA VAL A 114 4.93 5.25 1.61
C VAL A 114 5.69 4.21 2.43
N ASN A 115 5.07 3.06 2.71
CA ASN A 115 5.70 2.00 3.47
C ASN A 115 6.92 1.40 2.77
N LEU A 116 6.89 1.31 1.44
CA LEU A 116 8.01 0.78 0.66
C LEU A 116 9.22 1.73 0.65
N LEU A 117 8.97 3.03 0.45
CA LEU A 117 10.02 4.02 0.18
C LEU A 117 10.57 4.70 1.43
N MET A 118 9.80 4.69 2.52
CA MET A 118 10.26 5.12 3.84
C MET A 118 11.02 3.98 4.53
N PRO A 119 11.68 4.20 5.69
CA PRO A 119 12.45 3.18 6.38
C PRO A 119 11.60 1.96 6.77
N ALA A 120 11.42 1.04 5.83
CA ALA A 120 10.98 -0.31 6.08
C ALA A 120 12.17 -1.11 6.61
N GLY A 121 11.90 -2.16 7.38
CA GLY A 121 12.92 -3.16 7.65
C GLY A 121 13.31 -3.90 6.37
N ARG A 122 13.61 -5.18 6.50
CA ARG A 122 13.86 -6.01 5.31
C ARG A 122 12.67 -6.00 4.36
N LEU A 123 12.95 -6.09 3.08
CA LEU A 123 11.98 -6.18 2.01
C LEU A 123 12.10 -7.55 1.35
N GLN A 124 10.97 -8.06 0.85
CA GLN A 124 10.86 -9.32 0.14
C GLN A 124 10.44 -9.06 -1.31
N MET A 125 11.19 -9.63 -2.24
CA MET A 125 10.84 -9.63 -3.66
C MET A 125 9.93 -10.82 -3.95
N GLN A 126 8.83 -10.57 -4.63
CA GLN A 126 7.83 -11.59 -4.94
C GLN A 126 7.46 -11.60 -6.42
N ILE A 127 7.13 -12.79 -6.93
CA ILE A 127 6.69 -13.01 -8.31
C ILE A 127 5.44 -13.89 -8.37
N LYS A 128 4.53 -13.56 -9.30
CA LYS A 128 3.33 -14.35 -9.60
C LYS A 128 3.14 -14.43 -11.12
N SER A 129 2.70 -15.58 -11.62
CA SER A 129 2.36 -15.74 -13.05
C SER A 129 1.12 -14.93 -13.39
N THR A 130 1.05 -14.24 -14.55
CA THR A 130 -0.20 -13.60 -14.98
C THR A 130 -1.23 -14.61 -15.51
N GLU A 131 -0.77 -15.77 -15.97
CA GLU A 131 -1.62 -16.79 -16.62
C GLU A 131 -2.15 -17.86 -15.66
N ALA A 132 -1.54 -18.00 -14.49
CA ALA A 132 -1.92 -19.01 -13.51
C ALA A 132 -2.35 -18.35 -12.21
N GLU A 133 -3.49 -18.78 -11.67
CA GLU A 133 -3.92 -18.51 -10.29
C GLU A 133 -2.99 -19.26 -9.33
N GLY A 134 -1.76 -18.79 -9.21
CA GLY A 134 -0.77 -19.30 -8.29
C GLY A 134 -0.51 -18.32 -7.13
N PRO A 135 -0.02 -18.82 -5.99
CA PRO A 135 0.42 -17.94 -4.91
C PRO A 135 1.64 -17.11 -5.35
N TRP A 136 1.84 -15.98 -4.67
CA TRP A 136 3.08 -15.23 -4.77
C TRP A 136 4.25 -16.08 -4.27
N ARG A 137 5.35 -16.10 -5.04
CA ARG A 137 6.58 -16.80 -4.66
C ARG A 137 7.66 -15.82 -4.31
N SER A 138 8.41 -16.09 -3.26
CA SER A 138 9.57 -15.27 -2.89
C SER A 138 10.74 -15.52 -3.84
N LEU A 139 11.40 -14.44 -4.27
CA LEU A 139 12.63 -14.48 -5.05
C LEU A 139 13.88 -14.16 -4.22
N GLY A 140 13.69 -13.62 -3.02
CA GLY A 140 14.77 -13.19 -2.14
C GLY A 140 14.34 -12.03 -1.25
N GLN A 141 15.30 -11.51 -0.50
CA GLN A 141 15.14 -10.34 0.36
C GLN A 141 16.24 -9.32 0.08
N ASP A 142 15.95 -8.06 0.38
CA ASP A 142 16.91 -6.94 0.35
C ASP A 142 16.68 -6.06 1.59
N ASP A 143 17.68 -5.30 1.98
CA ASP A 143 17.57 -4.35 3.10
C ASP A 143 17.02 -2.99 2.63
N ASP A 144 17.00 -2.73 1.32
CA ASP A 144 16.52 -1.47 0.74
C ASP A 144 15.68 -1.68 -0.54
N TRP A 145 14.69 -0.82 -0.74
CA TRP A 145 13.73 -0.95 -1.84
C TRP A 145 14.40 -0.72 -3.19
N PHE A 146 15.41 0.15 -3.25
CA PHE A 146 16.10 0.47 -4.48
C PHE A 146 16.95 -0.71 -4.95
N GLY A 147 17.65 -1.38 -4.02
CA GLY A 147 18.36 -2.64 -4.27
C GLY A 147 17.43 -3.73 -4.79
N ALA A 148 16.31 -3.95 -4.08
CA ALA A 148 15.29 -4.93 -4.46
C ALA A 148 14.76 -4.69 -5.88
N TYR A 149 14.39 -3.45 -6.22
CA TYR A 149 13.89 -3.15 -7.55
C TYR A 149 14.97 -3.22 -8.63
N GLN A 150 16.20 -2.80 -8.38
CA GLN A 150 17.29 -2.98 -9.34
C GLN A 150 17.53 -4.46 -9.66
N TRP A 151 17.48 -5.30 -8.63
CA TRP A 151 17.58 -6.75 -8.81
C TRP A 151 16.43 -7.27 -9.66
N MET A 152 15.18 -6.85 -9.38
CA MET A 152 14.00 -7.29 -10.14
C MET A 152 14.05 -6.87 -11.61
N LEU A 153 14.54 -5.66 -11.91
CA LEU A 153 14.76 -5.22 -13.29
C LEU A 153 15.83 -6.05 -14.01
N THR A 154 16.88 -6.41 -13.29
CA THR A 154 17.93 -7.28 -13.84
C THR A 154 17.39 -8.69 -14.09
N TYR A 155 16.54 -9.19 -13.17
CA TYR A 155 15.89 -10.48 -13.27
C TYR A 155 14.96 -10.56 -14.49
N THR A 156 14.09 -9.57 -14.71
CA THR A 156 13.18 -9.54 -15.86
C THR A 156 13.90 -9.33 -17.19
N ALA A 157 14.97 -8.54 -17.22
CA ALA A 157 15.75 -8.30 -18.42
C ALA A 157 16.43 -9.58 -18.96
N ARG A 158 16.74 -10.54 -18.08
CA ARG A 158 17.43 -11.79 -18.45
C ARG A 158 16.50 -12.88 -18.99
N SER A 159 15.20 -12.76 -18.75
CA SER A 159 14.24 -13.81 -19.07
C SER A 159 12.98 -13.19 -19.68
N PRO A 160 12.91 -13.04 -21.01
CA PRO A 160 11.77 -12.44 -21.71
C PRO A 160 10.44 -13.13 -21.40
N GLU A 161 10.48 -14.44 -21.17
CA GLU A 161 9.35 -15.25 -20.70
C GLU A 161 8.82 -14.87 -19.30
N GLN A 162 9.54 -14.05 -18.54
CA GLN A 162 9.09 -13.49 -17.26
C GLN A 162 8.34 -12.16 -17.43
N GLN A 163 8.24 -11.61 -18.64
CA GLN A 163 7.50 -10.36 -18.87
C GLN A 163 5.99 -10.53 -18.65
N SER A 164 5.47 -11.76 -18.73
CA SER A 164 4.11 -12.14 -18.34
C SER A 164 3.99 -12.49 -16.85
N ARG A 165 4.80 -11.86 -15.98
CA ARG A 165 4.73 -12.09 -14.54
C ARG A 165 4.56 -10.80 -13.79
N LEU A 166 3.73 -10.87 -12.75
CA LEU A 166 3.56 -9.82 -11.78
C LEU A 166 4.71 -9.87 -10.78
N LEU A 167 5.24 -8.70 -10.49
CA LEU A 167 6.42 -8.51 -9.69
C LEU A 167 6.12 -7.43 -8.66
N ARG A 168 6.47 -7.69 -7.41
CA ARG A 168 6.34 -6.69 -6.34
C ARG A 168 7.45 -6.80 -5.32
N VAL A 169 7.69 -5.68 -4.64
CA VAL A 169 8.50 -5.60 -3.42
C VAL A 169 7.55 -5.28 -2.30
N VAL A 170 7.60 -6.07 -1.23
CA VAL A 170 6.77 -5.88 -0.04
C VAL A 170 7.65 -5.90 1.20
N PRO A 171 7.24 -5.32 2.33
CA PRO A 171 7.91 -5.53 3.60
C PRO A 171 8.06 -7.03 3.90
N ALA A 172 9.27 -7.47 4.25
CA ALA A 172 9.50 -8.83 4.68
C ALA A 172 8.83 -9.03 6.04
N MET A 173 8.07 -10.11 6.17
CA MET A 173 7.56 -10.53 7.47
C MET A 173 8.72 -10.86 8.40
N SER A 174 8.65 -10.37 9.64
CA SER A 174 9.58 -10.79 10.69
C SER A 174 9.44 -12.29 10.95
N THR A 175 10.50 -12.93 11.47
CA THR A 175 10.47 -14.35 11.86
C THR A 175 9.29 -14.64 12.79
N ARG A 176 9.00 -13.74 13.73
CA ARG A 176 7.85 -13.85 14.63
C ARG A 176 6.51 -13.81 13.88
N GLN A 177 6.36 -12.95 12.89
CA GLN A 177 5.14 -12.91 12.05
C GLN A 177 4.99 -14.18 11.23
N LEU A 178 6.09 -14.73 10.69
CA LEU A 178 6.08 -15.99 9.94
C LEU A 178 5.75 -17.18 10.84
N GLU A 179 6.34 -17.28 12.03
CA GLU A 179 6.04 -18.31 13.02
C GLU A 179 4.56 -18.25 13.45
N HIS A 180 4.04 -17.03 13.61
CA HIS A 180 2.64 -16.83 13.97
C HIS A 180 1.70 -17.20 12.81
N LEU A 181 2.05 -16.84 11.57
CA LEU A 181 1.29 -17.26 10.39
C LEU A 181 1.26 -18.79 10.27
N ALA A 182 2.41 -19.44 10.45
CA ALA A 182 2.53 -20.89 10.43
C ALA A 182 1.69 -21.56 11.54
N GLN A 183 1.57 -20.95 12.72
CA GLN A 183 0.68 -21.43 13.79
C GLN A 183 -0.80 -21.35 13.39
N ILE A 184 -1.22 -20.29 12.71
CA ILE A 184 -2.60 -20.15 12.20
C ILE A 184 -2.86 -21.19 11.10
N GLU A 185 -1.90 -21.40 10.21
CA GLU A 185 -1.98 -22.41 9.15
C GLU A 185 -2.04 -23.83 9.73
N ASP A 186 -1.22 -24.16 10.73
CA ASP A 186 -1.22 -25.47 11.42
C ASP A 186 -2.52 -25.72 12.20
N GLN A 187 -3.18 -24.64 12.65
CA GLN A 187 -4.52 -24.70 13.24
C GLN A 187 -5.65 -24.85 12.20
N GLY A 188 -5.33 -24.83 10.91
CA GLY A 188 -6.30 -24.93 9.83
C GLY A 188 -7.27 -23.75 9.78
N LEU A 189 -6.79 -22.54 10.10
CA LEU A 189 -7.61 -21.31 10.12
C LEU A 189 -7.47 -20.47 8.83
N LEU A 190 -6.52 -20.79 7.96
CA LEU A 190 -6.31 -20.13 6.67
C LEU A 190 -6.15 -21.20 5.58
N ASP A 191 -6.90 -21.06 4.49
CA ASP A 191 -6.70 -21.86 3.29
C ASP A 191 -5.84 -21.08 2.29
N PRO A 192 -4.94 -21.74 1.55
CA PRO A 192 -4.26 -21.08 0.46
C PRO A 192 -5.29 -20.59 -0.58
N PRO A 193 -5.09 -19.41 -1.19
CA PRO A 193 -5.97 -18.93 -2.26
C PRO A 193 -6.08 -19.99 -3.36
N GLY A 194 -7.29 -20.47 -3.65
CA GLY A 194 -7.56 -21.50 -4.67
C GLY A 194 -7.73 -22.94 -4.15
N SER A 195 -7.74 -23.15 -2.83
CA SER A 195 -8.16 -24.43 -2.22
C SER A 195 -9.65 -24.68 -2.46
N GLU A 196 -10.00 -25.79 -3.13
CA GLU A 196 -11.38 -26.32 -3.16
C GLU A 196 -11.73 -27.10 -1.88
N ASP A 197 -10.82 -27.15 -0.90
CA ASP A 197 -11.04 -27.91 0.32
C ASP A 197 -12.05 -27.19 1.23
N THR A 198 -13.29 -27.66 1.21
CA THR A 198 -14.40 -27.15 2.03
C THR A 198 -14.25 -27.45 3.53
N ARG A 199 -13.14 -28.07 3.94
CA ARG A 199 -12.84 -28.39 5.35
C ARG A 199 -12.24 -27.22 6.11
N ASN A 200 -11.89 -26.11 5.45
CA ASN A 200 -11.40 -24.89 6.09
C ASN A 200 -12.54 -23.87 6.29
N PRO A 201 -12.85 -23.44 7.52
CA PRO A 201 -14.11 -22.76 7.82
C PRO A 201 -14.16 -21.27 7.41
N ILE A 202 -13.05 -20.63 7.04
CA ILE A 202 -12.98 -19.16 6.92
C ILE A 202 -12.75 -18.73 5.47
N LYS A 203 -13.81 -18.77 4.66
CA LYS A 203 -13.86 -17.94 3.45
C LYS A 203 -13.99 -16.49 3.91
N ILE A 204 -13.07 -15.61 3.50
CA ILE A 204 -13.27 -14.17 3.64
C ILE A 204 -14.53 -13.83 2.84
N LEU A 205 -15.64 -13.62 3.56
CA LEU A 205 -16.96 -13.47 2.94
C LEU A 205 -17.04 -12.15 2.17
N SER A 206 -16.49 -11.09 2.78
CA SER A 206 -16.27 -9.76 2.19
C SER A 206 -15.54 -8.88 3.23
N CYS A 207 -14.80 -7.87 2.77
CA CYS A 207 -14.32 -6.78 3.61
C CYS A 207 -15.28 -5.59 3.44
N THR A 208 -16.08 -5.29 4.45
CA THR A 208 -17.08 -4.19 4.41
C THR A 208 -16.54 -2.90 5.03
N GLY A 209 -17.29 -1.79 4.94
CA GLY A 209 -16.90 -0.55 5.61
C GLY A 209 -17.02 -0.65 7.14
N ILE A 210 -16.33 0.23 7.88
CA ILE A 210 -16.42 0.26 9.34
C ILE A 210 -17.87 0.51 9.85
N ASP A 211 -18.67 1.23 9.07
CA ASP A 211 -20.08 1.48 9.38
C ASP A 211 -20.94 0.21 9.21
N ASP A 212 -20.65 -0.60 8.18
CA ASP A 212 -21.33 -1.88 7.96
C ASP A 212 -20.99 -2.88 9.08
N LEU A 213 -19.74 -2.87 9.55
CA LEU A 213 -19.33 -3.65 10.71
C LEU A 213 -20.08 -3.21 11.97
N ALA A 214 -20.19 -1.90 12.22
CA ALA A 214 -20.93 -1.38 13.37
C ALA A 214 -22.39 -1.83 13.34
N GLU A 215 -23.02 -1.88 12.16
CA GLU A 215 -24.36 -2.43 11.98
C GLU A 215 -24.42 -3.95 12.20
N GLN A 216 -23.45 -4.71 11.70
CA GLN A 216 -23.35 -6.15 11.96
C GLN A 216 -23.22 -6.46 13.46
N ILE A 217 -22.36 -5.75 14.18
CA ILE A 217 -22.19 -5.89 15.64
C ILE A 217 -23.51 -5.64 16.38
N ARG A 218 -24.30 -4.65 15.93
CA ARG A 218 -25.60 -4.33 16.54
C ARG A 218 -26.66 -5.39 16.28
N THR A 219 -26.58 -6.10 15.17
CA THR A 219 -27.62 -7.01 14.69
C THR A 219 -27.41 -8.47 15.09
N GLY A 220 -26.20 -8.85 15.51
CA GLY A 220 -25.93 -10.20 16.00
C GLY A 220 -24.45 -10.57 16.09
N PRO A 221 -24.16 -11.86 16.30
CA PRO A 221 -22.79 -12.36 16.32
C PRO A 221 -22.11 -12.16 14.96
N ILE A 222 -20.79 -11.90 14.99
CA ILE A 222 -19.97 -11.70 13.79
C ILE A 222 -19.51 -13.08 13.32
N PRO A 223 -19.98 -13.60 12.17
CA PRO A 223 -19.52 -14.89 11.69
C PRO A 223 -18.03 -14.83 11.34
N ALA A 224 -17.31 -15.93 11.57
CA ALA A 224 -15.95 -16.12 11.13
C ALA A 224 -15.83 -15.83 9.61
N GLY A 225 -14.77 -15.11 9.23
CA GLY A 225 -14.55 -14.68 7.84
C GLY A 225 -15.17 -13.34 7.49
N SER A 226 -15.93 -12.72 8.40
CA SER A 226 -16.34 -11.32 8.26
C SER A 226 -15.12 -10.41 8.32
N GLY A 227 -14.91 -9.62 7.27
CA GLY A 227 -13.83 -8.65 7.20
C GLY A 227 -14.36 -7.22 7.24
N PHE A 228 -13.57 -6.27 7.74
CA PHE A 228 -13.83 -4.85 7.53
C PHE A 228 -12.58 -4.07 7.18
N HIS A 229 -12.74 -3.08 6.34
CA HIS A 229 -11.68 -2.16 5.99
C HIS A 229 -11.52 -1.08 7.05
N TRP A 230 -10.29 -0.92 7.53
CA TRP A 230 -9.86 0.23 8.29
C TRP A 230 -8.58 0.78 7.67
N ARG A 231 -8.68 1.95 7.05
CA ARG A 231 -7.62 2.53 6.22
C ARG A 231 -7.17 1.54 5.14
N ASP A 232 -5.93 1.09 5.17
CA ASP A 232 -5.33 0.14 4.23
C ASP A 232 -5.31 -1.30 4.75
N LEU A 233 -5.96 -1.56 5.89
CA LEU A 233 -6.07 -2.88 6.49
C LEU A 233 -7.48 -3.45 6.24
N CYS A 234 -7.58 -4.74 5.92
CA CYS A 234 -8.79 -5.53 6.12
C CYS A 234 -8.61 -6.39 7.37
N LEU A 235 -9.38 -6.11 8.42
CA LEU A 235 -9.43 -6.91 9.64
C LEU A 235 -10.46 -8.01 9.44
N VAL A 236 -10.03 -9.28 9.47
CA VAL A 236 -10.90 -10.45 9.26
C VAL A 236 -11.06 -11.22 10.56
N SER A 237 -12.30 -11.46 10.96
CA SER A 237 -12.61 -12.31 12.11
C SER A 237 -12.22 -13.75 11.82
N LEU A 238 -11.48 -14.37 12.72
CA LEU A 238 -11.07 -15.77 12.66
C LEU A 238 -12.02 -16.70 13.44
N SER A 239 -13.00 -16.16 14.15
CA SER A 239 -13.91 -16.94 15.00
C SER A 239 -15.29 -16.31 15.11
N ASP A 240 -16.32 -17.12 15.32
CA ASP A 240 -17.72 -16.67 15.44
C ASP A 240 -17.98 -15.84 16.71
N ASP A 241 -17.07 -15.91 17.68
CA ASP A 241 -17.09 -15.09 18.91
C ASP A 241 -16.49 -13.68 18.69
N GLY A 242 -15.92 -13.44 17.49
CA GLY A 242 -15.19 -12.24 17.09
C GLY A 242 -14.09 -11.80 18.07
N GLN A 243 -13.45 -12.74 18.76
CA GLN A 243 -12.32 -12.47 19.65
C GLN A 243 -10.97 -12.51 18.91
N HIS A 244 -10.90 -13.26 17.80
CA HIS A 244 -9.68 -13.45 17.04
C HIS A 244 -9.79 -12.71 15.72
N TRP A 245 -8.84 -11.83 15.43
CA TRP A 245 -8.84 -11.04 14.19
C TRP A 245 -7.47 -11.06 13.55
N VAL A 246 -7.42 -11.26 12.24
CA VAL A 246 -6.22 -11.06 11.44
C VAL A 246 -6.31 -9.74 10.68
N ALA A 247 -5.29 -8.91 10.82
CA ALA A 247 -5.13 -7.72 9.98
C ALA A 247 -4.44 -8.14 8.68
N ILE A 248 -5.14 -8.01 7.56
CA ILE A 248 -4.63 -8.24 6.21
C ILE A 248 -4.34 -6.89 5.57
N ARG A 249 -3.18 -6.73 4.96
CA ARG A 249 -2.84 -5.58 4.11
C ARG A 249 -2.21 -6.09 2.84
N ASN A 250 -2.74 -5.70 1.69
CA ASN A 250 -2.17 -6.03 0.38
C ASN A 250 -1.96 -7.55 0.19
N ASP A 251 -2.96 -8.34 0.60
CA ASP A 251 -2.94 -9.81 0.62
C ASP A 251 -1.93 -10.45 1.60
N HIS A 252 -1.45 -9.69 2.60
CA HIS A 252 -0.57 -10.19 3.65
C HIS A 252 -1.20 -10.03 5.02
N ALA A 253 -1.32 -11.13 5.76
CA ALA A 253 -1.59 -11.07 7.18
C ALA A 253 -0.40 -10.38 7.90
N LEU A 254 -0.63 -9.19 8.43
CA LEU A 254 0.34 -8.39 9.16
C LEU A 254 0.49 -8.82 10.61
N THR A 255 -0.62 -9.25 11.24
CA THR A 255 -0.71 -9.58 12.66
C THR A 255 -2.06 -10.23 12.95
N VAL A 256 -2.09 -11.26 13.80
CA VAL A 256 -3.31 -11.58 14.58
C VAL A 256 -3.24 -10.73 15.82
N THR A 257 -4.17 -9.80 15.93
CA THR A 257 -4.19 -8.91 17.08
C THR A 257 -4.54 -9.75 18.31
N PRO A 258 -3.81 -9.66 19.44
CA PRO A 258 -4.33 -10.17 20.71
C PRO A 258 -5.72 -9.56 20.94
N PRO A 259 -6.61 -10.23 21.71
CA PRO A 259 -8.05 -9.99 21.66
C PRO A 259 -8.34 -8.49 21.61
N LEU A 260 -8.84 -8.06 20.45
CA LEU A 260 -9.50 -6.77 20.35
C LEU A 260 -10.60 -6.75 21.41
N PRO A 261 -10.93 -5.56 21.95
CA PRO A 261 -11.80 -5.44 23.11
C PRO A 261 -13.03 -6.35 23.00
N HIS A 262 -13.33 -7.15 24.05
CA HIS A 262 -14.35 -8.19 24.02
C HIS A 262 -15.69 -7.67 23.45
N ILE A 263 -16.21 -8.37 22.43
CA ILE A 263 -17.53 -8.10 21.84
C ILE A 263 -18.63 -8.25 22.88
N GLU A 264 -18.55 -9.30 23.71
CA GLU A 264 -19.53 -9.60 24.76
C GLU A 264 -19.63 -8.48 25.82
N ASP A 265 -18.53 -7.78 26.08
CA ASP A 265 -18.48 -6.64 27.02
C ASP A 265 -18.86 -5.29 26.36
N GLY A 266 -19.24 -5.29 25.07
CA GLY A 266 -19.57 -4.08 24.30
C GLY A 266 -18.36 -3.18 24.00
N THR A 267 -17.16 -3.58 24.43
CA THR A 267 -15.94 -2.80 24.27
C THR A 267 -15.46 -2.77 22.82
N PHE A 268 -15.75 -3.81 22.03
CA PHE A 268 -15.49 -3.82 20.58
C PHE A 268 -16.30 -2.74 19.87
N ALA A 269 -17.60 -2.65 20.16
CA ALA A 269 -18.46 -1.62 19.59
C ALA A 269 -17.96 -0.22 19.98
N ALA A 270 -17.53 -0.01 21.23
CA ALA A 270 -16.94 1.25 21.67
C ALA A 270 -15.60 1.55 20.98
N TYR A 271 -14.78 0.54 20.71
CA TYR A 271 -13.53 0.68 19.96
C TYR A 271 -13.78 1.02 18.49
N VAL A 272 -14.69 0.31 17.83
CA VAL A 272 -15.13 0.61 16.46
C VAL A 272 -15.70 2.02 16.39
N MET A 273 -16.65 2.39 17.27
CA MET A 273 -17.20 3.74 17.36
C MET A 273 -16.12 4.79 17.62
N LYS A 274 -15.11 4.49 18.46
CA LYS A 274 -13.97 5.37 18.67
C LYS A 274 -13.15 5.52 17.40
N LEU A 275 -12.89 4.43 16.66
CA LEU A 275 -12.19 4.47 15.38
C LEU A 275 -13.00 5.26 14.33
N THR A 276 -14.32 5.10 14.27
CA THR A 276 -15.21 5.84 13.37
C THR A 276 -15.28 7.32 13.73
N HIS A 277 -15.35 7.67 15.02
CA HIS A 277 -15.29 9.06 15.48
C HIS A 277 -13.91 9.69 15.26
N GLN A 278 -12.85 8.90 15.40
CA GLN A 278 -11.49 9.36 15.13
C GLN A 278 -11.26 9.52 13.63
N GLN A 279 -11.84 8.67 12.79
CA GLN A 279 -11.92 8.88 11.34
C GLN A 279 -12.69 10.16 11.02
N ALA A 280 -13.89 10.36 11.59
CA ALA A 280 -14.65 11.59 11.38
C ALA A 280 -13.92 12.86 11.90
N ALA A 281 -13.08 12.73 12.93
CA ALA A 281 -12.26 13.83 13.45
C ALA A 281 -10.99 14.06 12.62
N ASP A 282 -10.40 13.00 12.05
CA ASP A 282 -9.28 13.06 11.11
C ASP A 282 -9.76 13.64 9.76
N ASP A 283 -10.99 13.33 9.33
CA ASP A 283 -11.63 13.90 8.13
C ASP A 283 -12.05 15.37 8.34
N GLN A 284 -12.10 15.84 9.60
CA GLN A 284 -12.40 17.23 9.97
C GLN A 284 -11.15 18.08 10.25
N ASN A 285 -9.95 17.48 10.33
CA ASN A 285 -8.67 18.13 10.64
C ASN A 285 -7.68 18.09 9.46
#